data_AF-A0A4U5J6L7-F1
#
_entry.id   AF-A0A4U5J6L7-F1
#
_cell.length_a   1.000
_cell.length_b   1.000
_cell.length_c   1.000
_cell.angle_alpha   90.00
_cell.angle_beta   90.00
_cell.angle_gamma   90.00
#
_symmetry.space_group_name_H-M   'P 1'
#
loop_
_entity.id
_entity.type
_entity.pdbx_description
1 polymer ?
#
loop_
_entity_poly.entity_id
_entity_poly.type
_entity_poly.pdbx_seq_one_letter_code
_entity_poly.pdbx_strand_id
1 'polypeptide(L)'
;MDMLSRRRVLFGVGSLIFGGGVILGTGAFTSVQAERGVSVETTGDASALLALDATNATNGAYASETGDDGQLQIDIGDLSDPSRDQTVETGGSGVNKNAITIIKDIFVVRNQGTQTVEVKLESVKDDNGNQNIVPDRPGNISLNKDKVYIWFNEWGDDSDDVETPEYETSPVTLDVGEQVEVDMAIQLEGDYTRTFGNIELIAESTQ
;
A
#
# COMPACT_ATOMS: atom_id res chain seq x y z
N MET A 1 -38.63 -2.50 -70.97
CA MET A 1 -39.90 -2.46 -70.24
C MET A 1 -39.82 -3.51 -69.16
N ASP A 2 -39.62 -3.10 -67.91
CA ASP A 2 -40.25 -3.84 -66.83
C ASP A 2 -40.48 -2.89 -65.66
N MET A 3 -41.75 -2.70 -65.35
CA MET A 3 -42.26 -1.82 -64.33
C MET A 3 -43.41 -2.60 -63.72
N LEU A 4 -43.24 -3.08 -62.48
CA LEU A 4 -44.19 -2.90 -61.38
C LEU A 4 -43.73 -3.59 -60.10
N SER A 5 -43.57 -2.74 -59.10
CA SER A 5 -43.46 -3.01 -57.67
C SER A 5 -44.49 -4.01 -57.14
N ARG A 6 -44.06 -4.86 -56.20
CA ARG A 6 -44.84 -5.18 -55.00
C ARG A 6 -43.92 -5.45 -53.80
N ARG A 7 -43.71 -4.43 -52.97
CA ARG A 7 -43.86 -4.63 -51.52
C ARG A 7 -44.32 -3.34 -50.87
N ARG A 8 -45.61 -3.31 -50.56
CA ARG A 8 -46.22 -2.40 -49.60
C ARG A 8 -45.80 -2.81 -48.19
N VAL A 9 -46.07 -1.87 -47.29
CA VAL A 9 -46.06 -1.88 -45.81
C VAL A 9 -44.80 -1.26 -45.25
N LEU A 10 -44.83 -0.25 -44.39
CA LEU A 10 -45.72 0.86 -44.06
C LEU A 10 -44.84 1.71 -43.12
N PHE A 11 -44.92 3.01 -43.27
CA PHE A 11 -44.28 4.04 -42.46
C PHE A 11 -44.41 3.82 -40.95
N GLY A 12 -43.28 3.78 -40.27
CA GLY A 12 -43.13 4.23 -38.88
C GLY A 12 -42.18 5.42 -38.86
N VAL A 13 -42.73 6.63 -39.02
CA VAL A 13 -41.97 7.87 -38.81
C VAL A 13 -41.86 8.07 -37.30
N GLY A 14 -40.67 7.85 -36.76
CA GLY A 14 -40.24 8.30 -35.45
C GLY A 14 -38.96 9.11 -35.63
N SER A 15 -39.05 10.39 -35.31
CA SER A 15 -38.12 11.48 -35.62
C SER A 15 -36.65 11.23 -35.28
N LEU A 16 -35.82 11.54 -36.28
CA LEU A 16 -34.40 11.82 -36.19
C LEU A 16 -34.06 12.77 -35.03
N ILE A 17 -33.23 12.33 -34.09
CA ILE A 17 -32.35 13.23 -33.36
C ILE A 17 -30.93 12.93 -33.86
N PHE A 18 -30.47 13.81 -34.73
CA PHE A 18 -29.07 13.93 -35.14
C PHE A 18 -28.23 14.30 -33.91
N GLY A 19 -27.22 13.50 -33.64
CA GLY A 19 -26.16 13.84 -32.70
C GLY A 19 -25.02 12.87 -32.93
N GLY A 20 -24.08 13.26 -33.79
CA GLY A 20 -22.92 12.44 -34.14
C GLY A 20 -22.17 12.00 -32.89
N GLY A 21 -22.19 10.70 -32.64
CA GLY A 21 -21.35 10.04 -31.66
C GLY A 21 -20.61 8.95 -32.40
N VAL A 22 -19.37 9.24 -32.75
CA VAL A 22 -18.43 8.31 -33.37
C VAL A 22 -18.37 7.02 -32.54
N ILE A 23 -18.71 5.87 -33.13
CA ILE A 23 -18.36 4.56 -32.57
C ILE A 23 -16.87 4.35 -32.85
N LEU A 24 -16.02 4.97 -32.04
CA LEU A 24 -14.63 4.60 -31.91
C LEU A 24 -14.54 3.65 -30.72
N GLY A 25 -14.67 2.37 -31.01
CA GLY A 25 -14.09 1.33 -30.17
C GLY A 25 -12.57 1.45 -30.28
N THR A 26 -11.95 2.13 -29.33
CA THR A 26 -10.49 2.16 -29.16
C THR A 26 -10.15 1.75 -27.75
N GLY A 27 -9.42 0.65 -27.63
CA GLY A 27 -8.53 0.37 -26.49
C GLY A 27 -9.22 -0.33 -25.32
N ALA A 28 -8.85 -1.56 -25.01
CA ALA A 28 -7.63 -1.90 -24.26
C ALA A 28 -7.92 -1.79 -22.76
N PHE A 29 -7.55 -2.84 -22.02
CA PHE A 29 -7.66 -2.96 -20.56
C PHE A 29 -7.68 -1.58 -19.89
N THR A 30 -8.81 -1.19 -19.29
CA THR A 30 -8.72 -0.27 -18.15
C THR A 30 -7.84 -1.01 -17.16
N SER A 31 -6.54 -0.65 -17.12
CA SER A 31 -5.67 -1.07 -16.03
C SER A 31 -6.42 -0.66 -14.78
N VAL A 32 -6.77 -1.65 -13.96
CA VAL A 32 -7.29 -1.36 -12.64
C VAL A 32 -6.10 -0.79 -11.90
N GLN A 33 -6.02 0.53 -11.86
CA GLN A 33 -5.05 1.26 -11.05
C GLN A 33 -5.46 0.98 -9.60
N ALA A 34 -4.96 -0.13 -9.07
CA ALA A 34 -5.35 -0.64 -7.78
C ALA A 34 -4.58 0.14 -6.71
N GLU A 35 -5.13 1.25 -6.23
CA GLU A 35 -4.59 1.93 -5.05
C GLU A 35 -4.70 0.98 -3.85
N ARG A 36 -3.55 0.56 -3.33
CA ARG A 36 -3.45 -0.41 -2.23
C ARG A 36 -2.54 0.20 -1.17
N GLY A 37 -3.15 0.90 -0.22
CA GLY A 37 -2.44 1.83 0.64
C GLY A 37 -2.49 1.49 2.14
N VAL A 38 -1.37 1.74 2.84
CA VAL A 38 -1.30 1.88 4.29
C VAL A 38 -0.79 3.28 4.64
N SER A 39 -1.50 4.01 5.49
CA SER A 39 -1.00 5.27 6.04
C SER A 39 -0.20 4.99 7.31
N VAL A 40 0.94 5.65 7.46
CA VAL A 40 1.84 5.55 8.60
C VAL A 40 1.99 6.95 9.20
N GLU A 41 1.76 7.06 10.50
CA GLU A 41 1.88 8.32 11.23
C GLU A 41 2.60 8.12 12.57
N THR A 42 3.28 9.15 13.06
CA THR A 42 3.94 9.12 14.38
C THR A 42 3.08 9.82 15.42
N THR A 43 2.92 9.21 16.59
CA THR A 43 2.16 9.76 17.72
C THR A 43 2.92 9.56 19.04
N GLY A 44 2.41 10.11 20.15
CA GLY A 44 3.08 10.05 21.46
C GLY A 44 4.02 11.23 21.75
N ASP A 45 4.49 11.30 22.99
CA ASP A 45 5.20 12.46 23.55
C ASP A 45 6.59 12.68 22.92
N ALA A 46 7.19 11.63 22.36
CA ALA A 46 8.49 11.67 21.71
C ALA A 46 8.41 11.56 20.17
N SER A 47 7.21 11.62 19.57
CA SER A 47 7.02 11.47 18.11
C SER A 47 7.85 12.43 17.27
N ALA A 48 7.97 13.70 17.69
CA ALA A 48 8.78 14.70 17.01
C ALA A 48 10.29 14.41 17.01
N LEU A 49 10.74 13.42 17.80
CA LEU A 49 12.12 12.94 17.81
C LEU A 49 12.37 11.84 16.77
N LEU A 50 11.31 11.34 16.11
CA LEU A 50 11.44 10.34 15.07
C LEU A 50 11.50 11.00 13.68
N ALA A 51 12.29 10.39 12.80
CA ALA A 51 12.20 10.58 11.36
C ALA A 51 11.72 9.27 10.72
N LEU A 52 10.80 9.39 9.76
CA LEU A 52 10.45 8.32 8.84
C LEU A 52 11.20 8.58 7.54
N ASP A 53 11.96 7.60 7.06
CA ASP A 53 12.79 7.74 5.85
C ASP A 53 12.57 6.56 4.92
N ALA A 54 11.85 6.81 3.82
CA ALA A 54 11.71 5.83 2.73
C ALA A 54 12.82 6.00 1.67
N THR A 55 13.45 7.17 1.55
CA THR A 55 14.43 7.44 0.48
C THR A 55 15.70 6.60 0.57
N ASN A 56 16.12 6.23 1.78
CA ASN A 56 17.31 5.39 1.98
C ASN A 56 16.98 3.92 2.22
N ALA A 57 15.70 3.54 2.13
CA ALA A 57 15.22 2.18 2.31
C ALA A 57 15.30 1.41 0.98
N THR A 58 15.69 0.13 1.04
CA THR A 58 15.90 -0.74 -0.13
C THR A 58 14.65 -0.88 -0.99
N ASN A 59 13.48 -0.97 -0.36
CA ASN A 59 12.17 -1.00 -1.04
C ASN A 59 11.39 0.30 -0.80
N GLY A 60 12.10 1.40 -0.61
CA GLY A 60 11.57 2.75 -0.44
C GLY A 60 10.63 3.21 -1.55
N ALA A 61 10.71 2.64 -2.75
CA ALA A 61 9.81 2.95 -3.86
C ALA A 61 8.33 2.65 -3.57
N TYR A 62 8.05 1.78 -2.59
CA TYR A 62 6.70 1.49 -2.11
C TYR A 62 6.21 2.50 -1.07
N ALA A 63 7.04 3.44 -0.62
CA ALA A 63 6.67 4.43 0.38
C ALA A 63 7.01 5.85 -0.07
N SER A 64 6.12 6.77 0.24
CA SER A 64 6.30 8.19 -0.07
C SER A 64 5.79 9.03 1.08
N GLU A 65 6.56 10.04 1.47
CA GLU A 65 6.07 11.06 2.39
C GLU A 65 4.90 11.82 1.77
N THR A 66 3.85 12.02 2.54
CA THR A 66 2.64 12.72 2.12
C THR A 66 2.24 13.78 3.12
N GLY A 67 1.84 14.96 2.63
CA GLY A 67 1.42 16.07 3.48
C GLY A 67 2.59 16.79 4.18
N ASP A 68 2.26 17.77 5.01
CA ASP A 68 3.24 18.60 5.73
C ASP A 68 3.58 18.05 7.13
N ASP A 69 2.87 17.01 7.58
CA ASP A 69 2.88 16.52 8.98
C ASP A 69 3.79 15.29 9.19
N GLY A 70 4.65 14.95 8.22
CA GLY A 70 5.55 13.79 8.35
C GLY A 70 4.84 12.43 8.26
N GLN A 71 3.66 12.37 7.65
CA GLN A 71 2.97 11.12 7.35
C GLN A 71 3.65 10.40 6.19
N LEU A 72 3.69 9.07 6.25
CA LEU A 72 4.24 8.23 5.20
C LEU A 72 3.13 7.34 4.63
N GLN A 73 2.96 7.36 3.31
CA GLN A 73 2.03 6.50 2.61
C GLN A 73 2.80 5.33 1.99
N ILE A 74 2.46 4.11 2.38
CA ILE A 74 2.91 2.90 1.70
C ILE A 74 1.89 2.55 0.62
N ASP A 75 2.32 2.37 -0.63
CA ASP A 75 1.51 1.97 -1.77
C ASP A 75 2.09 0.73 -2.44
N ILE A 76 1.36 -0.39 -2.32
CA ILE A 76 1.70 -1.70 -2.90
C ILE A 76 0.85 -2.02 -4.14
N GLY A 77 0.25 -0.97 -4.71
CA GLY A 77 -0.53 -0.97 -5.93
C GLY A 77 0.32 -1.09 -7.20
N ASP A 78 -0.28 -0.70 -8.33
CA ASP A 78 0.41 -0.64 -9.62
C ASP A 78 1.53 0.40 -9.59
N LEU A 79 2.78 -0.05 -9.64
CA LEU A 79 3.98 0.80 -9.63
C LEU A 79 4.35 1.30 -11.03
N SER A 80 3.52 1.08 -12.06
CA SER A 80 3.78 1.60 -13.41
C SER A 80 3.57 3.11 -13.55
N ASP A 81 3.19 3.81 -12.47
CA ASP A 81 3.14 5.27 -12.44
C ASP A 81 4.57 5.87 -12.50
N PRO A 82 4.92 6.59 -13.58
CA PRO A 82 6.27 7.14 -13.78
C PRO A 82 6.65 8.26 -12.78
N SER A 83 5.73 8.69 -11.91
CA SER A 83 6.01 9.63 -10.82
C SER A 83 6.71 8.98 -9.62
N ARG A 84 6.73 7.63 -9.53
CA ARG A 84 7.38 6.87 -8.46
C ARG A 84 8.61 6.17 -9.02
N ASP A 85 9.79 6.69 -8.64
CA ASP A 85 11.12 6.26 -9.09
C ASP A 85 11.25 5.93 -10.59
N GLN A 86 11.78 6.90 -11.34
CA GLN A 86 12.00 6.83 -12.79
C GLN A 86 13.04 5.77 -13.23
N THR A 87 13.59 4.96 -12.33
CA THR A 87 14.51 3.85 -12.68
C THR A 87 13.80 2.53 -12.97
N VAL A 88 12.51 2.39 -12.66
CA VAL A 88 11.74 1.16 -12.90
C VAL A 88 11.04 1.21 -14.26
N GLU A 89 11.74 0.81 -15.33
CA GLU A 89 11.23 0.84 -16.71
C GLU A 89 10.03 -0.10 -16.98
N THR A 90 9.70 -0.98 -16.03
CA THR A 90 8.57 -1.91 -16.09
C THR A 90 7.96 -2.09 -14.69
N GLY A 91 7.26 -1.07 -14.19
CA GLY A 91 6.52 -1.18 -12.93
C GLY A 91 5.53 -2.34 -12.99
N GLY A 92 5.61 -3.27 -12.03
CA GLY A 92 4.67 -4.37 -11.90
C GLY A 92 3.30 -3.90 -11.41
N SER A 93 2.23 -4.67 -11.67
CA SER A 93 0.84 -4.36 -11.27
C SER A 93 0.55 -4.50 -9.76
N GLY A 94 1.57 -4.31 -8.92
CA GLY A 94 1.55 -4.52 -7.47
C GLY A 94 1.83 -5.96 -7.05
N VAL A 95 1.36 -6.32 -5.86
CA VAL A 95 1.63 -7.64 -5.24
C VAL A 95 0.80 -8.78 -5.86
N ASN A 96 1.34 -10.01 -5.80
CA ASN A 96 0.70 -11.19 -6.37
C ASN A 96 -0.50 -11.66 -5.55
N LYS A 97 -1.60 -12.01 -6.21
CA LYS A 97 -2.75 -12.66 -5.56
C LYS A 97 -2.43 -14.06 -5.11
N ASN A 98 -3.11 -14.49 -4.04
CA ASN A 98 -3.03 -15.83 -3.47
C ASN A 98 -1.58 -16.26 -3.17
N ALA A 99 -0.65 -15.31 -3.13
CA ALA A 99 0.74 -15.48 -2.80
C ALA A 99 1.03 -14.58 -1.61
N ILE A 100 1.85 -15.08 -0.70
CA ILE A 100 2.44 -14.26 0.34
C ILE A 100 3.50 -13.41 -0.34
N THR A 101 3.37 -12.10 -0.25
CA THR A 101 4.39 -11.14 -0.68
C THR A 101 4.97 -10.50 0.57
N ILE A 102 6.30 -10.60 0.70
CA ILE A 102 7.06 -9.93 1.75
C ILE A 102 7.84 -8.82 1.08
N ILE A 103 7.75 -7.63 1.65
CA ILE A 103 8.47 -6.44 1.20
C ILE A 103 9.25 -5.96 2.42
N LYS A 104 10.57 -6.16 2.40
CA LYS A 104 11.47 -5.76 3.48
C LYS A 104 11.94 -4.34 3.31
N ASP A 105 12.31 -3.68 4.40
CA ASP A 105 12.95 -2.36 4.36
C ASP A 105 12.17 -1.40 3.46
N ILE A 106 10.89 -1.20 3.79
CA ILE A 106 10.00 -0.25 3.09
C ILE A 106 10.33 1.18 3.51
N PHE A 107 10.61 1.36 4.80
CA PHE A 107 11.06 2.62 5.37
C PHE A 107 11.83 2.37 6.65
N VAL A 108 12.59 3.37 7.05
CA VAL A 108 13.40 3.37 8.26
C VAL A 108 12.78 4.34 9.28
N VAL A 109 12.74 3.92 10.54
CA VAL A 109 12.42 4.79 11.68
C VAL A 109 13.73 5.14 12.37
N ARG A 110 14.05 6.43 12.50
CA ARG A 110 15.28 6.91 13.14
C ARG A 110 14.96 7.81 14.32
N ASN A 111 15.64 7.58 15.45
CA ASN A 111 15.67 8.56 16.54
C ASN A 111 16.65 9.69 16.20
N GLN A 112 16.13 10.83 15.77
CA GLN A 112 16.86 12.08 15.50
C GLN A 112 16.81 13.05 16.69
N GLY A 113 16.30 12.60 17.83
CA GLY A 113 16.16 13.39 19.04
C GLY A 113 17.44 13.54 19.86
N THR A 114 17.25 13.82 21.15
CA THR A 114 18.35 14.03 22.12
C THR A 114 18.29 13.06 23.30
N GLN A 115 17.35 12.12 23.28
CA GLN A 115 17.12 11.14 24.33
C GLN A 115 16.69 9.80 23.70
N THR A 116 16.89 8.72 24.44
CA THR A 116 16.39 7.38 24.09
C THR A 116 14.86 7.36 24.07
N VAL A 117 14.31 6.62 23.11
CA VAL A 117 12.86 6.48 22.91
C VAL A 117 12.48 5.02 22.76
N GLU A 118 11.31 4.66 23.28
CA GLU A 118 10.63 3.40 22.99
C GLU A 118 9.60 3.67 21.89
N VAL A 119 9.64 2.88 20.81
CA VAL A 119 8.73 3.00 19.67
C VAL A 119 7.89 1.75 19.56
N LYS A 120 6.57 1.92 19.43
CA LYS A 120 5.59 0.84 19.32
C LYS A 120 4.74 1.02 18.07
N LEU A 121 4.41 -0.09 17.41
CA LEU A 121 3.42 -0.12 16.34
C LEU A 121 2.02 -0.37 16.90
N GLU A 122 1.04 0.45 16.50
CA GLU A 122 -0.36 0.29 16.87
C GLU A 122 -1.30 0.42 15.67
N SER A 123 -2.13 -0.60 15.43
CA SER A 123 -3.11 -0.57 14.34
C SER A 123 -4.32 0.27 14.70
N VAL A 124 -4.72 1.17 13.81
CA VAL A 124 -5.96 1.92 13.93
C VAL A 124 -7.09 1.15 13.25
N LYS A 125 -8.26 1.10 13.89
CA LYS A 125 -9.47 0.51 13.29
C LYS A 125 -10.00 1.40 12.17
N ASP A 126 -10.47 0.79 11.09
CA ASP A 126 -11.20 1.52 10.05
C ASP A 126 -12.58 2.01 10.55
N ASP A 127 -13.26 2.81 9.72
CA ASP A 127 -14.61 3.34 10.01
C ASP A 127 -15.66 2.25 10.30
N ASN A 128 -15.39 1.01 9.88
CA ASN A 128 -16.25 -0.15 10.13
C ASN A 128 -15.81 -0.96 11.35
N GLY A 129 -14.76 -0.52 12.06
CA GLY A 129 -14.22 -1.17 13.25
C GLY A 129 -13.30 -2.35 12.95
N ASN A 130 -12.91 -2.58 11.70
CA ASN A 130 -12.04 -3.69 11.33
C ASN A 130 -10.57 -3.34 11.61
N GLN A 131 -9.80 -4.36 12.02
CA GLN A 131 -8.34 -4.31 12.09
C GLN A 131 -7.75 -5.07 10.91
N ASN A 132 -7.39 -4.31 9.87
CA ASN A 132 -6.84 -4.83 8.62
C ASN A 132 -5.31 -4.81 8.60
N ILE A 133 -4.70 -4.05 9.52
CA ILE A 133 -3.25 -4.02 9.76
C ILE A 133 -2.98 -4.79 11.06
N VAL A 134 -1.94 -5.62 11.04
CA VAL A 134 -1.48 -6.44 12.16
C VAL A 134 -0.04 -6.01 12.47
N PRO A 135 0.22 -5.32 13.59
CA PRO A 135 1.55 -4.85 13.97
C PRO A 135 2.36 -6.00 14.60
N ASP A 136 2.59 -7.05 13.83
CA ASP A 136 3.28 -8.26 14.28
C ASP A 136 3.95 -8.94 13.08
N ARG A 137 5.10 -9.57 13.33
CA ARG A 137 5.73 -10.42 12.31
C ARG A 137 4.87 -11.67 12.16
N PRO A 138 4.43 -12.02 10.95
CA PRO A 138 3.65 -13.22 10.78
C PRO A 138 4.50 -14.45 11.12
N GLY A 139 3.91 -15.38 11.88
CA GLY A 139 4.48 -16.72 12.06
C GLY A 139 4.27 -17.62 10.84
N ASN A 140 4.76 -18.86 10.93
CA ASN A 140 4.76 -19.84 9.85
C ASN A 140 3.42 -19.95 9.06
N ILE A 141 3.41 -19.28 7.89
CA ILE A 141 2.74 -19.63 6.63
C ILE A 141 1.19 -19.60 6.57
N SER A 142 0.51 -18.90 7.47
CA SER A 142 -0.93 -18.60 7.25
C SER A 142 -1.25 -17.17 7.62
N LEU A 143 -1.05 -16.25 6.66
CA LEU A 143 -1.59 -14.91 6.77
C LEU A 143 -3.10 -14.95 6.68
N ASN A 144 -3.76 -14.11 7.47
CA ASN A 144 -5.14 -13.77 7.17
C ASN A 144 -5.16 -13.02 5.84
N LYS A 145 -5.89 -13.56 4.87
CA LYS A 145 -6.04 -12.92 3.56
C LYS A 145 -6.60 -11.51 3.72
N ASP A 146 -6.15 -10.62 2.85
CA ASP A 146 -6.48 -9.20 2.81
C ASP A 146 -6.20 -8.47 4.13
N LYS A 147 -5.21 -8.94 4.89
CA LYS A 147 -4.57 -8.20 5.98
C LYS A 147 -3.13 -7.87 5.63
N VAL A 148 -2.67 -6.73 6.14
CA VAL A 148 -1.27 -6.31 6.09
C VAL A 148 -0.64 -6.61 7.44
N TYR A 149 0.51 -7.25 7.42
CA TYR A 149 1.37 -7.45 8.59
C TYR A 149 2.55 -6.49 8.48
N ILE A 150 2.89 -5.79 9.55
CA ILE A 150 3.98 -4.82 9.61
C ILE A 150 4.75 -5.03 10.91
N TRP A 151 6.08 -5.04 10.86
CA TRP A 151 6.92 -5.25 12.03
C TRP A 151 8.26 -4.51 11.92
N PHE A 152 8.90 -4.29 13.06
CA PHE A 152 10.29 -3.84 13.11
C PHE A 152 11.23 -5.00 12.79
N ASN A 153 12.09 -4.83 11.79
CA ASN A 153 13.19 -5.75 11.49
C ASN A 153 14.37 -5.48 12.42
N GLU A 154 14.24 -5.94 13.66
CA GLU A 154 15.36 -5.94 14.58
C GLU A 154 16.30 -7.11 14.20
N TRP A 155 17.61 -6.85 14.15
CA TRP A 155 18.70 -7.83 13.92
C TRP A 155 19.13 -8.12 12.48
N GLY A 156 18.62 -7.39 11.48
CA GLY A 156 19.04 -7.58 10.08
C GLY A 156 18.76 -9.01 9.62
N ASP A 157 17.58 -9.52 9.97
CA ASP A 157 17.13 -10.81 9.50
C ASP A 157 16.86 -10.73 7.99
N ASP A 158 17.90 -11.04 7.23
CA ASP A 158 17.86 -11.12 5.78
C ASP A 158 17.09 -12.37 5.29
N SER A 159 16.56 -13.23 6.18
CA SER A 159 15.80 -14.40 5.74
C SER A 159 14.48 -13.98 5.09
N ASP A 160 14.24 -14.40 3.85
CA ASP A 160 12.94 -14.22 3.19
C ASP A 160 11.88 -15.19 3.76
N ASP A 161 12.25 -15.94 4.80
CA ASP A 161 11.43 -16.96 5.43
C ASP A 161 10.56 -16.34 6.54
N VAL A 162 9.28 -16.71 6.52
CA VAL A 162 8.31 -16.33 7.54
C VAL A 162 8.51 -17.22 8.77
N GLU A 163 9.64 -17.07 9.45
CA GLU A 163 9.88 -17.73 10.73
C GLU A 163 9.13 -17.01 11.85
N THR A 164 8.58 -17.78 12.79
CA THR A 164 8.06 -17.24 14.05
C THR A 164 9.22 -16.55 14.78
N PRO A 165 9.13 -15.24 15.08
CA PRO A 165 10.22 -14.56 15.73
C PRO A 165 10.47 -15.17 17.12
N GLU A 166 11.75 -15.28 17.51
CA GLU A 166 12.12 -15.66 18.87
C GLU A 166 11.88 -14.52 19.89
N TYR A 167 11.58 -13.30 19.40
CA TYR A 167 11.47 -12.06 20.17
C TYR A 167 10.24 -11.24 19.77
N GLU A 168 9.78 -10.36 20.67
CA GLU A 168 8.75 -9.36 20.33
C GLU A 168 9.31 -8.40 19.29
N THR A 169 8.56 -8.12 18.22
CA THR A 169 8.96 -7.18 17.17
C THR A 169 8.47 -5.76 17.43
N SER A 170 7.92 -5.49 18.62
CA SER A 170 7.42 -4.19 19.11
C SER A 170 7.04 -4.32 20.60
N PRO A 171 7.39 -3.36 21.48
CA PRO A 171 8.12 -2.13 21.15
C PRO A 171 9.62 -2.37 20.92
N VAL A 172 10.28 -1.39 20.30
CA VAL A 172 11.75 -1.34 20.13
C VAL A 172 12.30 -0.11 20.84
N THR A 173 13.49 -0.22 21.42
CA THR A 173 14.20 0.92 22.04
C THR A 173 15.23 1.46 21.06
N LEU A 174 15.22 2.76 20.81
CA LEU A 174 16.18 3.46 19.95
C LEU A 174 16.94 4.51 20.76
N ASP A 175 18.26 4.30 20.93
CA ASP A 175 19.15 5.34 21.42
C ASP A 175 19.28 6.48 20.39
N VAL A 176 19.89 7.59 20.81
CA VAL A 176 20.08 8.77 19.95
C VAL A 176 20.91 8.40 18.73
N GLY A 177 20.32 8.60 17.54
CA GLY A 177 20.92 8.30 16.25
C GLY A 177 20.69 6.87 15.76
N GLU A 178 20.15 5.97 16.60
CA GLU A 178 19.77 4.63 16.19
C GLU A 178 18.55 4.63 15.27
N GLN A 179 18.43 3.53 14.52
CA GLN A 179 17.38 3.34 13.53
C GLN A 179 16.93 1.88 13.53
N VAL A 180 15.72 1.66 13.04
CA VAL A 180 15.17 0.34 12.78
C VAL A 180 14.45 0.33 11.44
N GLU A 181 14.59 -0.76 10.70
CA GLU A 181 13.89 -0.97 9.43
C GLU A 181 12.48 -1.52 9.68
N VAL A 182 11.57 -1.20 8.77
CA VAL A 182 10.19 -1.68 8.83
C VAL A 182 9.89 -2.54 7.62
N ASP A 183 9.45 -3.75 7.91
CA ASP A 183 9.07 -4.76 6.92
C ASP A 183 7.55 -4.92 6.87
N MET A 184 7.06 -5.50 5.76
CA MET A 184 5.66 -5.80 5.55
C MET A 184 5.47 -7.17 4.90
N ALA A 185 4.34 -7.81 5.22
CA ALA A 185 3.83 -8.94 4.48
C ALA A 185 2.33 -8.81 4.20
N ILE A 186 1.92 -9.33 3.06
CA ILE A 186 0.52 -9.33 2.64
C ILE A 186 0.21 -10.58 1.80
N GLN A 187 -1.03 -11.08 1.94
CA GLN A 187 -1.61 -12.05 1.01
C GLN A 187 -2.98 -11.56 0.56
N LEU A 188 -3.12 -11.26 -0.73
CA LEU A 188 -4.39 -10.82 -1.31
C LEU A 188 -5.24 -12.01 -1.79
N GLU A 189 -6.56 -11.93 -1.61
CA GLU A 189 -7.52 -12.88 -2.20
C GLU A 189 -7.97 -12.46 -3.62
N GLY A 190 -8.01 -11.16 -3.91
CA GLY A 190 -8.56 -10.63 -5.17
C GLY A 190 -7.87 -9.36 -5.71
N ASP A 191 -8.31 -8.92 -6.90
CA ASP A 191 -7.87 -7.66 -7.54
C ASP A 191 -8.80 -6.51 -7.13
N TYR A 192 -8.72 -6.11 -5.87
CA TYR A 192 -9.48 -4.95 -5.40
C TYR A 192 -8.53 -3.80 -5.06
N THR A 193 -8.96 -2.58 -5.40
CA THR A 193 -8.48 -1.34 -4.79
C THR A 193 -8.88 -1.35 -3.33
N ARG A 194 -7.94 -1.17 -2.40
CA ARG A 194 -8.25 -1.16 -0.98
C ARG A 194 -7.24 -0.36 -0.20
N THR A 195 -7.72 0.63 0.54
CA THR A 195 -6.98 1.20 1.67
C THR A 195 -7.10 0.26 2.87
N PHE A 196 -5.98 -0.15 3.44
CA PHE A 196 -5.95 -1.04 4.60
C PHE A 196 -6.16 -0.27 5.91
N GLY A 197 -5.89 1.03 5.92
CA GLY A 197 -6.09 1.91 7.08
C GLY A 197 -4.77 2.52 7.53
N ASN A 198 -4.70 2.84 8.83
CA ASN A 198 -3.57 3.53 9.42
C ASN A 198 -2.84 2.65 10.44
N ILE A 199 -1.53 2.81 10.49
CA ILE A 199 -0.65 2.33 11.57
C ILE A 199 -0.02 3.55 12.25
N GLU A 200 -0.08 3.58 13.57
CA GLU A 200 0.57 4.59 14.39
C GLU A 200 1.90 4.06 14.93
N LEU A 201 2.95 4.86 14.83
CA LEU A 201 4.22 4.68 15.54
C LEU A 201 4.17 5.56 16.78
N ILE A 202 3.85 4.93 17.91
CA ILE A 202 3.78 5.60 19.21
C ILE A 202 5.20 5.66 19.77
N ALA A 203 5.71 6.87 20.00
CA ALA A 203 7.04 7.10 20.53
C ALA A 203 6.96 7.72 21.93
N GLU A 204 7.57 7.05 22.91
CA GLU A 204 7.61 7.47 24.30
C GLU A 204 9.06 7.59 24.80
N SER A 205 9.31 8.52 25.71
CA SER A 205 10.63 8.66 26.34
C SER A 205 10.82 7.62 27.46
N THR A 206 12.01 7.03 27.55
CA THR A 206 12.27 5.94 28.49
C THR A 206 12.63 6.35 29.93
N GLN A 207 12.64 7.67 30.24
CA GLN A 207 13.02 8.33 31.52
C GLN A 207 13.95 7.57 32.49
#